data_AF-A0A914QJB5-F1
#
_entry.id   AF-A0A914QJB5-F1
#
_cell.length_a   1.000
_cell.length_b   1.000
_cell.length_c   1.000
_cell.angle_alpha   90.00
_cell.angle_beta   90.00
_cell.angle_gamma   90.00
#
_symmetry.space_group_name_H-M   'P 1'
#
loop_
_entity.id
_entity.type
_entity.pdbx_description
1 polymer ?
#
loop_
_entity_poly.entity_id
_entity_poly.type
_entity_poly.pdbx_seq_one_letter_code
_entity_poly.pdbx_strand_id
1 'polypeptide(L)'
;MQKGLDPALAKAVNQYLNRTGLTALADAFQDECESRNISLKKVEKISKIPESNDLKKRLLQSIEKNDKSRFFRLFSEAFPNATESIASLEFQFQVYFATSPLRKTPPDRNEYRERVQELKTYLEEGNGARMAKNTELLPYFALPYVSDPMKHPVFKELLSASFF
;
A
#
# COMPACT_ATOMS: atom_id res chain seq x y z
N MET A 1 21.66 -5.25 -39.97
CA MET A 1 20.22 -5.35 -39.59
C MET A 1 20.07 -4.75 -38.20
N GLN A 2 19.53 -3.53 -38.08
CA GLN A 2 19.22 -2.97 -36.76
C GLN A 2 18.07 -3.80 -36.16
N LYS A 3 18.29 -4.36 -34.96
CA LYS A 3 17.20 -4.97 -34.17
C LYS A 3 16.16 -3.88 -33.93
N GLY A 4 14.95 -4.09 -34.42
CA GLY A 4 13.81 -3.23 -34.07
C GLY A 4 13.60 -3.22 -32.56
N LEU A 5 13.19 -2.07 -32.02
CA LEU A 5 12.83 -1.93 -30.62
C LEU A 5 11.66 -2.88 -30.30
N ASP A 6 11.81 -3.67 -29.24
CA ASP A 6 10.78 -4.61 -28.81
C ASP A 6 9.48 -3.87 -28.43
N PRO A 7 8.32 -4.27 -28.98
CA PRO A 7 7.05 -3.58 -28.70
C PRO A 7 6.62 -3.61 -27.24
N ALA A 8 6.93 -4.67 -26.49
CA ALA A 8 6.60 -4.76 -25.07
C ALA A 8 7.48 -3.83 -24.24
N LEU A 9 8.77 -3.72 -24.58
CA LEU A 9 9.69 -2.78 -23.95
C LEU A 9 9.29 -1.33 -24.23
N ALA A 10 9.00 -0.99 -25.50
CA ALA A 10 8.55 0.34 -25.87
C ALA A 10 7.30 0.75 -25.08
N LYS A 11 6.37 -0.18 -24.92
CA LYS A 11 5.15 0.02 -24.12
C LYS A 11 5.44 0.24 -22.63
N ALA A 12 6.35 -0.52 -22.03
CA ALA A 12 6.74 -0.36 -20.62
C ALA A 12 7.38 1.01 -20.38
N VAL A 13 8.25 1.47 -21.30
CA VAL A 13 8.87 2.80 -21.24
C VAL A 13 7.80 3.89 -21.32
N ASN A 14 6.87 3.81 -22.28
CA ASN A 14 5.81 4.80 -22.40
C ASN A 14 4.93 4.86 -21.14
N GLN A 15 4.63 3.71 -20.53
CA GLN A 15 3.87 3.65 -19.26
C GLN A 15 4.63 4.30 -18.10
N TYR A 16 5.95 4.08 -18.01
CA TYR A 16 6.79 4.70 -16.99
C TYR A 16 6.78 6.23 -17.13
N LEU A 17 7.00 6.75 -18.35
CA LEU A 17 7.01 8.20 -18.63
C LEU A 17 5.70 8.87 -18.23
N ASN A 18 4.57 8.23 -18.54
CA ASN A 18 3.25 8.73 -18.15
C ASN A 18 3.03 8.69 -16.63
N ARG A 19 3.52 7.65 -15.94
CA ARG A 19 3.38 7.51 -14.48
C ARG A 19 4.24 8.51 -13.70
N THR A 20 5.40 8.89 -14.24
CA THR A 20 6.31 9.86 -13.61
C THR A 20 5.99 11.31 -13.97
N GLY A 21 4.97 11.55 -14.80
CA GLY A 21 4.55 12.91 -15.19
C GLY A 21 5.42 13.55 -16.25
N LEU A 22 6.28 12.79 -16.93
CA LEU A 22 7.15 13.25 -18.02
C LEU A 22 6.38 13.30 -19.35
N THR A 23 5.27 14.04 -19.38
CA THR A 23 4.30 13.98 -20.49
C THR A 23 4.90 14.41 -21.83
N ALA A 24 5.72 15.47 -21.86
CA ALA A 24 6.39 15.91 -23.09
C ALA A 24 7.32 14.85 -23.68
N LEU A 25 7.99 14.06 -22.82
CA LEU A 25 8.84 12.97 -23.25
C LEU A 25 8.02 11.75 -23.68
N ALA A 26 6.88 11.49 -23.03
CA ALA A 26 5.94 10.45 -23.44
C ALA A 26 5.37 10.74 -24.84
N ASP A 27 5.01 11.99 -25.11
CA ASP A 27 4.49 12.42 -26.42
C ASP A 27 5.54 12.26 -27.52
N ALA A 28 6.75 12.79 -27.32
CA ALA A 28 7.85 12.63 -28.28
C ALA A 28 8.24 11.16 -28.50
N PHE A 29 8.24 10.35 -27.44
CA PHE A 29 8.52 8.92 -27.53
C PHE A 29 7.43 8.15 -28.28
N GLN A 30 6.17 8.55 -28.09
CA GLN A 30 5.05 7.98 -28.82
C GLN A 30 5.15 8.30 -30.32
N ASP A 31 5.44 9.54 -30.68
CA ASP A 31 5.65 9.97 -32.08
C ASP A 31 6.78 9.16 -32.74
N GLU A 32 7.90 8.98 -32.03
CA GLU A 32 9.03 8.17 -32.53
C GLU A 32 8.64 6.70 -32.72
N CYS A 33 7.85 6.12 -31.81
CA CYS A 33 7.37 4.74 -31.95
C CYS A 33 6.41 4.58 -33.13
N GLU A 34 5.49 5.52 -33.32
CA GLU A 34 4.57 5.53 -34.46
C GLU A 34 5.32 5.65 -35.79
N SER A 35 6.34 6.51 -35.86
CA SER A 35 7.23 6.64 -37.03
C SER A 35 7.97 5.34 -37.40
N ARG A 36 8.17 4.46 -36.41
CA ARG A 36 8.85 3.15 -36.55
C ARG A 36 7.87 1.99 -36.73
N ASN A 37 6.58 2.25 -36.95
CA ASN A 37 5.50 1.24 -37.01
C ASN A 37 5.37 0.38 -35.74
N ILE A 38 5.78 0.90 -34.58
CA ILE A 38 5.62 0.21 -33.29
C ILE A 38 4.28 0.63 -32.70
N SER A 39 3.31 -0.29 -32.71
CA SER A 39 1.98 -0.03 -32.18
C SER A 39 2.01 0.05 -30.65
N LEU A 40 1.95 1.27 -30.13
CA LEU A 40 1.68 1.55 -28.72
C LEU A 40 0.17 1.50 -28.39
N LYS A 41 -0.70 1.21 -29.38
CA LYS A 41 -2.15 1.23 -29.20
C LYS A 41 -2.58 0.18 -28.17
N LYS A 42 -3.11 0.72 -27.07
CA LYS A 42 -3.93 0.12 -26.02
C LYS A 42 -3.77 -1.40 -25.85
N VAL A 43 -3.03 -1.79 -24.79
CA VAL A 43 -3.70 -2.70 -23.83
C VAL A 43 -5.02 -2.02 -23.55
N GLU A 44 -6.12 -2.79 -23.58
CA GLU A 44 -7.45 -2.38 -23.16
C GLU A 44 -7.35 -1.19 -22.23
N LYS A 45 -8.22 -0.20 -22.44
CA LYS A 45 -8.51 0.74 -21.37
C LYS A 45 -8.64 -0.10 -20.07
N ILE A 46 -7.58 -0.23 -19.26
CA ILE A 46 -7.67 0.19 -17.89
C ILE A 46 -8.10 1.61 -18.13
N SER A 47 -9.41 1.75 -18.14
CA SER A 47 -10.13 3.00 -18.16
C SER A 47 -9.26 3.94 -17.34
N LYS A 48 -9.13 5.21 -17.78
CA LYS A 48 -8.99 6.26 -16.77
C LYS A 48 -9.90 5.79 -15.64
N ILE A 49 -9.36 5.42 -14.49
CA ILE A 49 -10.19 4.89 -13.42
C ILE A 49 -10.53 6.12 -12.61
N PRO A 50 -11.57 6.91 -12.95
CA PRO A 50 -12.06 7.92 -12.03
C PRO A 50 -12.47 7.25 -10.73
N GLU A 51 -12.90 5.98 -10.76
CA GLU A 51 -13.23 5.16 -9.59
C GLU A 51 -12.00 4.74 -8.75
N SER A 52 -10.85 4.38 -9.34
CA SER A 52 -9.63 4.03 -8.55
C SER A 52 -8.99 5.28 -7.97
N ASN A 53 -9.05 6.42 -8.66
CA ASN A 53 -8.51 7.66 -8.11
C ASN A 53 -9.41 8.20 -6.98
N ASP A 54 -10.74 8.06 -7.10
CA ASP A 54 -11.67 8.37 -6.01
C ASP A 54 -11.50 7.41 -4.81
N LEU A 55 -11.44 6.11 -5.07
CA LEU A 55 -11.23 5.09 -4.03
C LEU A 55 -9.89 5.28 -3.32
N LYS A 56 -8.80 5.49 -4.07
CA LYS A 56 -7.48 5.81 -3.50
C LYS A 56 -7.55 7.06 -2.63
N LYS A 57 -8.19 8.13 -3.10
CA LYS A 57 -8.38 9.35 -2.29
C LYS A 57 -9.17 9.05 -1.02
N ARG A 58 -10.22 8.25 -1.08
CA ARG A 58 -11.04 7.87 0.09
C ARG A 58 -10.27 7.00 1.09
N LEU A 59 -9.44 6.07 0.62
CA LEU A 59 -8.55 5.28 1.46
C LEU A 59 -7.53 6.18 2.15
N LEU A 60 -6.85 7.06 1.40
CA LEU A 60 -5.89 8.02 1.95
C LEU A 60 -6.54 8.96 2.97
N GLN A 61 -7.72 9.50 2.68
CA GLN A 61 -8.48 10.33 3.64
C GLN A 61 -8.83 9.57 4.92
N SER A 62 -9.07 8.25 4.84
CA SER A 62 -9.35 7.43 6.02
C SER A 62 -8.09 7.25 6.87
N ILE A 63 -6.92 7.13 6.23
CA ILE A 63 -5.61 7.11 6.91
C ILE A 63 -5.33 8.45 7.59
N GLU A 64 -5.50 9.57 6.87
CA GLU A 64 -5.30 10.94 7.38
C GLU A 64 -6.18 11.22 8.62
N LYS A 65 -7.42 10.74 8.61
CA LYS A 65 -8.36 10.88 9.72
C LYS A 65 -8.22 9.80 10.80
N ASN A 66 -7.29 8.86 10.62
CA ASN A 66 -7.11 7.70 11.48
C ASN A 66 -8.41 6.87 11.70
N ASP A 67 -9.26 6.82 10.66
CA ASP A 67 -10.56 6.15 10.63
C ASP A 67 -10.39 4.69 10.17
N LYS A 68 -10.01 3.84 11.12
CA LYS A 68 -9.75 2.40 10.92
C LYS A 68 -10.94 1.68 10.29
N SER A 69 -12.14 1.90 10.83
CA SER A 69 -13.35 1.18 10.40
C SER A 69 -13.73 1.54 8.97
N ARG A 70 -13.68 2.82 8.60
CA ARG A 70 -13.92 3.24 7.22
C ARG A 70 -12.85 2.69 6.27
N PHE A 71 -11.59 2.73 6.68
CA PHE A 71 -10.49 2.21 5.86
C PHE A 71 -10.71 0.74 5.51
N PHE A 72 -10.90 -0.14 6.51
CA PHE A 72 -11.02 -1.58 6.26
C PHE A 72 -12.29 -1.95 5.50
N ARG A 73 -13.40 -1.21 5.68
CA ARG A 73 -14.59 -1.39 4.84
C ARG A 73 -14.28 -1.12 3.36
N LEU A 74 -13.66 0.02 3.06
CA LEU A 74 -13.26 0.38 1.70
C LEU A 74 -12.23 -0.61 1.13
N PHE A 75 -11.29 -1.06 1.96
CA PHE A 75 -10.25 -1.99 1.57
C PHE A 75 -10.83 -3.36 1.19
N SER A 76 -11.76 -3.90 1.99
CA SER A 76 -12.42 -5.17 1.68
C SER A 76 -13.32 -5.11 0.45
N GLU A 77 -14.00 -3.97 0.23
CA GLU A 77 -14.79 -3.73 -0.99
C GLU A 77 -13.90 -3.67 -2.23
N ALA A 78 -12.70 -3.08 -2.11
CA ALA A 78 -11.74 -2.95 -3.19
C ALA A 78 -11.08 -4.29 -3.57
N PHE A 79 -10.87 -5.16 -2.58
CA PHE A 79 -10.12 -6.40 -2.74
C PHE A 79 -10.88 -7.61 -2.15
N PRO A 80 -12.02 -8.01 -2.73
CA PRO A 80 -12.85 -9.11 -2.22
C PRO A 80 -12.12 -10.46 -2.25
N ASN A 81 -11.15 -10.63 -3.15
CA ASN A 81 -10.31 -11.82 -3.28
C ASN A 81 -8.85 -11.46 -3.01
N ALA A 82 -8.50 -11.27 -1.74
CA ALA A 82 -7.17 -10.86 -1.34
C ALA A 82 -6.11 -11.90 -1.74
N THR A 83 -5.15 -11.49 -2.56
CA THR A 83 -3.91 -12.25 -2.76
C THR A 83 -3.03 -12.17 -1.51
N GLU A 84 -1.96 -12.96 -1.44
CA GLU A 84 -1.02 -12.90 -0.32
C GLU A 84 -0.39 -11.52 -0.14
N SER A 85 -0.12 -10.80 -1.24
CA SER A 85 0.39 -9.42 -1.20
C SER A 85 -0.66 -8.44 -0.62
N ILE A 86 -1.93 -8.61 -0.96
CA ILE A 86 -3.01 -7.80 -0.39
C ILE A 86 -3.22 -8.11 1.10
N ALA A 87 -3.17 -9.39 1.49
CA ALA A 87 -3.25 -9.80 2.89
C ALA A 87 -2.06 -9.25 3.71
N SER A 88 -0.85 -9.25 3.14
CA SER A 88 0.34 -8.65 3.76
C SER A 88 0.16 -7.14 3.95
N LEU A 89 -0.42 -6.45 2.96
CA LEU A 89 -0.73 -5.03 3.06
C LEU A 89 -1.81 -4.74 4.11
N GLU A 90 -2.86 -5.56 4.17
CA GLU A 90 -3.91 -5.47 5.20
C GLU A 90 -3.30 -5.60 6.60
N PHE A 91 -2.40 -6.58 6.79
CA PHE A 91 -1.67 -6.78 8.04
C PHE A 91 -0.86 -5.53 8.43
N GLN A 92 -0.13 -4.95 7.48
CA GLN A 92 0.64 -3.72 7.72
C GLN A 92 -0.28 -2.57 8.16
N PHE A 93 -1.48 -2.45 7.58
CA PHE A 93 -2.46 -1.47 8.02
C PHE A 93 -3.03 -1.78 9.40
N GLN A 94 -3.25 -3.05 9.76
CA GLN A 94 -3.70 -3.42 11.12
C GLN A 94 -2.67 -2.96 12.16
N VAL A 95 -1.38 -3.21 11.90
CA VAL A 95 -0.27 -2.76 12.76
C VAL A 95 -0.19 -1.22 12.77
N TYR A 96 -0.34 -0.56 11.62
CA TYR A 96 -0.36 0.90 11.52
C TYR A 96 -1.45 1.52 12.38
N PHE A 97 -2.70 1.06 12.25
CA PHE A 97 -3.83 1.60 13.00
C PHE A 97 -3.73 1.28 14.48
N ALA A 98 -3.16 0.12 14.85
CA ALA A 98 -2.91 -0.21 16.24
C ALA A 98 -1.91 0.75 16.89
N THR A 99 -0.88 1.17 16.15
CA THR A 99 0.21 2.01 16.67
C THR A 99 0.02 3.51 16.46
N SER A 100 -0.89 3.94 15.61
CA SER A 100 -1.12 5.36 15.33
C SER A 100 -1.43 6.24 16.54
N PRO A 101 -2.09 5.78 17.63
CA PRO A 101 -2.28 6.60 18.83
C PRO A 101 -0.97 7.01 19.50
N LEU A 102 0.09 6.21 19.36
CA LEU A 102 1.40 6.49 19.93
C LEU A 102 2.19 7.57 19.16
N ARG A 103 1.78 7.89 17.93
CA ARG A 103 2.38 8.96 17.12
C ARG A 103 1.83 10.35 17.47
N LYS A 104 0.75 10.42 18.26
CA LYS A 104 0.19 11.68 18.75
C LYS A 104 1.16 12.38 19.71
N THR A 105 1.03 13.69 19.84
CA THR A 105 1.78 14.49 20.82
C THR A 105 0.78 15.23 21.75
N PRO A 106 0.60 14.79 23.01
CA PRO A 106 1.23 13.63 23.65
C PRO A 106 0.66 12.28 23.13
N PRO A 107 1.39 11.16 23.30
CA PRO A 107 0.91 9.83 22.91
C PRO A 107 -0.37 9.41 23.64
N ASP A 108 -1.33 8.87 22.92
CA ASP A 108 -2.59 8.36 23.48
C ASP A 108 -2.45 6.88 23.84
N ARG A 109 -1.97 6.62 25.06
CA ARG A 109 -1.69 5.27 25.56
C ARG A 109 -2.95 4.45 25.86
N ASN A 110 -4.09 5.11 26.11
CA ASN A 110 -5.35 4.43 26.40
C ASN A 110 -5.93 3.87 25.10
N GLU A 111 -6.02 4.70 24.06
CA GLU A 111 -6.46 4.25 22.74
C GLU A 111 -5.50 3.19 22.16
N TYR A 112 -4.18 3.34 22.36
CA TYR A 112 -3.23 2.30 21.99
C TYR A 112 -3.54 0.95 22.65
N ARG A 113 -3.86 0.93 23.95
CA ARG A 113 -4.14 -0.30 24.69
C ARG A 113 -5.37 -1.03 24.15
N GLU A 114 -6.40 -0.29 23.77
CA GLU A 114 -7.60 -0.85 23.15
C GLU A 114 -7.26 -1.43 21.77
N ARG A 115 -6.62 -0.64 20.91
CA ARG A 115 -6.32 -1.07 19.53
C ARG A 115 -5.30 -2.18 19.44
N VAL A 116 -4.33 -2.27 20.37
CA VAL A 116 -3.38 -3.38 20.39
C VAL A 116 -4.03 -4.69 20.85
N GLN A 117 -5.08 -4.62 21.67
CA GLN A 117 -5.86 -5.79 22.04
C GLN A 117 -6.70 -6.30 20.86
N GLU A 118 -7.27 -5.41 20.05
CA GLU A 118 -7.91 -5.79 18.78
C GLU A 118 -6.89 -6.42 17.81
N LEU A 119 -5.69 -5.84 17.71
CA LEU A 119 -4.62 -6.42 16.91
C LEU A 119 -4.25 -7.81 17.42
N LYS A 120 -4.15 -8.02 18.73
CA LYS A 120 -3.88 -9.33 19.32
C LYS A 120 -4.90 -10.37 18.86
N THR A 121 -6.19 -10.07 18.97
CA THR A 121 -7.27 -10.96 18.48
C THR A 121 -7.13 -11.23 16.98
N TYR A 122 -6.81 -10.21 16.18
CA TYR A 122 -6.56 -10.40 14.74
C TYR A 122 -5.37 -11.33 14.44
N LEU A 123 -4.29 -11.25 15.23
CA LEU A 123 -3.09 -12.07 15.08
C LEU A 123 -3.29 -13.51 15.54
N GLU A 124 -4.10 -13.74 16.59
CA GLU A 124 -4.33 -15.06 17.17
C GLU A 124 -5.48 -15.82 16.50
N GLU A 125 -6.58 -15.13 16.20
CA GLU A 125 -7.85 -15.75 15.76
C GLU A 125 -8.28 -15.33 14.34
N GLY A 126 -7.74 -14.20 13.86
CA GLY A 126 -8.11 -13.63 12.56
C GLY A 126 -7.22 -14.07 11.40
N ASN A 127 -7.34 -13.34 10.29
CA ASN A 127 -6.50 -13.54 9.10
C ASN A 127 -5.02 -13.27 9.37
N GLY A 128 -4.69 -12.55 10.45
CA GLY A 128 -3.32 -12.25 10.86
C GLY A 128 -2.49 -13.49 11.16
N ALA A 129 -3.10 -14.55 11.70
CA ALA A 129 -2.40 -15.80 12.03
C ALA A 129 -1.66 -16.41 10.82
N ARG A 130 -2.22 -16.25 9.61
CA ARG A 130 -1.63 -16.77 8.36
C ARG A 130 -0.32 -16.06 7.99
N MET A 131 -0.11 -14.83 8.47
CA MET A 131 1.08 -14.02 8.17
C MET A 131 2.30 -14.45 8.99
N ALA A 132 2.16 -15.37 9.95
CA ALA A 132 3.30 -15.88 10.74
C ALA A 132 4.35 -16.60 9.87
N LYS A 133 3.99 -17.02 8.65
CA LYS A 133 4.92 -17.61 7.67
C LYS A 133 5.78 -16.57 6.96
N ASN A 134 5.38 -15.29 6.99
CA ASN A 134 6.13 -14.19 6.40
C ASN A 134 7.15 -13.67 7.41
N THR A 135 8.43 -13.93 7.16
CA THR A 135 9.54 -13.56 8.03
C THR A 135 9.69 -12.06 8.24
N GLU A 136 9.24 -11.24 7.28
CA GLU A 136 9.29 -9.77 7.39
C GLU A 136 8.21 -9.24 8.35
N LEU A 137 7.09 -9.96 8.47
CA LEU A 137 5.97 -9.57 9.33
C LEU A 137 6.04 -10.18 10.73
N LEU A 138 6.83 -11.25 10.89
CA LEU A 138 6.99 -11.99 12.14
C LEU A 138 7.31 -11.10 13.36
N PRO A 139 8.18 -10.07 13.28
CA PRO A 139 8.46 -9.22 14.44
C PRO A 139 7.25 -8.50 15.02
N TYR A 140 6.22 -8.22 14.21
CA TYR A 140 5.02 -7.51 14.66
C TYR A 140 4.07 -8.38 15.48
N PHE A 141 4.21 -9.71 15.45
CA PHE A 141 3.46 -10.62 16.33
C PHE A 141 3.80 -10.42 17.81
N ALA A 142 4.99 -9.91 18.11
CA ALA A 142 5.38 -9.58 19.47
C ALA A 142 4.74 -8.29 20.00
N LEU A 143 4.21 -7.42 19.12
CA LEU A 143 3.78 -6.07 19.47
C LEU A 143 2.76 -6.03 20.63
N PRO A 144 1.72 -6.90 20.70
CA PRO A 144 0.78 -6.90 21.81
C PRO A 144 1.36 -7.29 23.17
N TYR A 145 2.53 -7.93 23.20
CA TYR A 145 3.17 -8.41 24.41
C TYR A 145 4.31 -7.49 24.88
N VAL A 146 4.65 -6.45 24.11
CA VAL A 146 5.67 -5.48 24.50
C VAL A 146 5.07 -4.41 25.42
N SER A 147 5.66 -4.27 26.60
CA SER A 147 5.21 -3.35 27.65
C SER A 147 5.31 -1.87 27.25
N ASP A 148 6.37 -1.48 26.53
CA ASP A 148 6.55 -0.11 26.03
C ASP A 148 7.14 -0.13 24.61
N PRO A 149 6.30 -0.21 23.56
CA PRO A 149 6.75 -0.34 22.17
C PRO A 149 7.57 0.87 21.69
N MET A 150 7.37 2.06 22.27
CA MET A 150 8.12 3.28 21.96
C MET A 150 9.62 3.18 22.30
N LYS A 151 10.01 2.28 23.21
CA LYS A 151 11.41 2.04 23.60
C LYS A 151 12.03 0.83 22.91
N HIS A 152 11.22 0.06 22.19
CA HIS A 152 11.67 -1.19 21.60
C HIS A 152 12.32 -0.92 20.23
N PRO A 153 13.59 -1.34 20.00
CA PRO A 153 14.34 -0.97 18.80
C PRO A 153 13.66 -1.41 17.50
N VAL A 154 13.02 -2.59 17.51
CA VAL A 154 12.29 -3.14 16.35
C VAL A 154 11.12 -2.24 15.93
N PHE A 155 10.47 -1.55 16.86
CA PHE A 155 9.28 -0.73 16.57
C PHE A 155 9.59 0.75 16.42
N LYS A 156 10.86 1.14 16.52
CA LYS A 156 11.27 2.54 16.41
C LYS A 156 10.87 3.13 15.05
N GLU A 157 11.11 2.39 13.97
CA GLU A 157 10.74 2.82 12.62
C GLU A 157 9.22 2.81 12.42
N LEU A 158 8.53 1.79 12.94
CA LEU A 158 7.06 1.68 12.94
C LEU A 158 6.38 2.91 13.57
N LEU A 159 6.98 3.48 14.60
CA LEU A 159 6.44 4.58 15.38
C LEU A 159 6.95 5.95 14.90
N SER A 160 7.80 5.97 13.87
CA SER A 160 8.24 7.21 13.23
C SER A 160 7.12 7.85 12.40
N ALA A 161 7.17 9.18 12.25
CA ALA A 161 6.24 9.92 11.39
C ALA A 161 6.40 9.59 9.89
N SER A 162 7.53 8.99 9.51
CA SER A 162 7.83 8.50 8.16
C SER A 162 7.35 7.08 7.89
N PHE A 163 6.66 6.44 8.83
CA PHE A 163 6.04 5.15 8.59
C PHE A 163 4.76 5.36 7.76
N PHE A 164 4.94 5.30 6.43
CA PHE A 164 4.08 5.60 5.27
C PHE A 164 4.47 6.84 4.46
#